data_AF-A0A8S1ITY0-F1
#
_entry.id   AF-A0A8S1ITY0-F1
#
_cell.length_a   1.000
_cell.length_b   1.000
_cell.length_c   1.000
_cell.angle_alpha   90.00
_cell.angle_beta   90.00
_cell.angle_gamma   90.00
#
_symmetry.space_group_name_H-M   'P 1'
#
loop_
_entity.id
_entity.type
_entity.pdbx_description
1 polymer ?
#
loop_
_entity_poly.entity_id
_entity_poly.type
_entity_poly.pdbx_seq_one_letter_code
_entity_poly.pdbx_strand_id
1 'polypeptide(L)'
;VLEDLKLRLDALPEEQRATFDVPANLLSPVQTRVISNLYGGRGTEMLRLLKDSTATAVDVIIKRVQQKQDEWCTLKAEVRQQWQKTFDENYTRSLDHHSLIFKQADKKQLASRALVQEIQDVAEKGMGSDVELRRSFGSLAPDDEPCANRLMYSFPDESVWPDVIELLAHTNAAVLSVREGDKVLRLWRRVVQPFLGLPQLVAPEAVAHEAAPPAQPTEGSAPQPEVSGETDN
;
A
#
# COMPACT_ATOMS: atom_id res chain seq x y z
N VAL A 1 26.83 -41.55 -9.06
CA VAL A 1 26.92 -42.24 -10.38
C VAL A 1 28.33 -42.19 -10.96
N LEU A 2 28.81 -41.04 -11.49
CA LEU A 2 30.19 -40.98 -12.01
C LEU A 2 31.24 -41.24 -10.92
N GLU A 3 31.02 -40.71 -9.70
CA GLU A 3 31.88 -40.97 -8.54
C GLU A 3 31.81 -42.44 -8.08
N ASP A 4 30.63 -43.06 -8.07
CA ASP A 4 30.50 -44.50 -7.77
C ASP A 4 31.22 -45.38 -8.81
N LEU A 5 31.26 -44.93 -10.06
CA LEU A 5 31.98 -45.61 -11.12
C LEU A 5 33.48 -45.47 -10.98
N LYS A 6 33.97 -44.27 -10.63
CA LYS A 6 35.36 -44.07 -10.29
C LYS A 6 35.77 -44.96 -9.11
N LEU A 7 34.98 -44.99 -8.04
CA LEU A 7 35.23 -45.83 -6.86
C LEU A 7 35.34 -47.33 -7.22
N ARG A 8 34.45 -47.81 -8.09
CA ARG A 8 34.52 -49.19 -8.60
C ARG A 8 35.78 -49.43 -9.42
N LEU A 9 36.15 -48.48 -10.26
CA LEU A 9 37.34 -48.58 -11.11
C LEU A 9 38.65 -48.56 -10.33
N ASP A 10 38.73 -47.74 -9.28
CA ASP A 10 39.87 -47.65 -8.38
C ASP A 10 40.08 -48.97 -7.60
N ALA A 11 39.00 -49.73 -7.36
CA ALA A 11 39.07 -51.05 -6.73
C ALA A 11 39.54 -52.19 -7.66
N LEU A 12 39.56 -51.99 -8.98
CA LEU A 12 40.03 -52.98 -9.97
C LEU A 12 41.55 -52.87 -10.22
N PRO A 13 42.27 -53.97 -10.50
CA PRO A 13 43.67 -53.94 -10.94
C PRO A 13 43.81 -53.37 -12.36
N GLU A 14 44.97 -52.79 -12.70
CA GLU A 14 45.20 -52.00 -13.94
C GLU A 14 44.85 -52.73 -15.24
N GLU A 15 45.06 -54.04 -15.31
CA GLU A 15 44.74 -54.86 -16.49
C GLU A 15 43.23 -54.95 -16.75
N GLN A 16 42.43 -55.00 -15.68
CA GLN A 16 40.97 -55.05 -15.76
C GLN A 16 40.37 -53.65 -15.95
N ARG A 17 41.09 -52.59 -15.57
CA ARG A 17 40.69 -51.19 -15.84
C ARG A 17 40.72 -50.84 -17.32
N ALA A 18 41.68 -51.39 -18.07
CA ALA A 18 41.79 -51.16 -19.51
C ALA A 18 40.73 -51.93 -20.34
N THR A 19 40.20 -53.02 -19.79
CA THR A 19 39.22 -53.90 -20.45
C THR A 19 37.80 -53.70 -19.91
N PHE A 20 37.60 -52.78 -18.96
CA PHE A 20 36.31 -52.53 -18.34
C PHE A 20 35.35 -51.89 -19.35
N ASP A 21 34.42 -52.68 -19.87
CA ASP A 21 33.37 -52.19 -20.76
C ASP A 21 32.24 -51.52 -19.96
N VAL A 22 31.81 -50.36 -20.43
CA VAL A 22 30.79 -49.56 -19.76
C VAL A 22 29.42 -50.11 -20.15
N PRO A 23 28.60 -50.63 -19.22
CA PRO A 23 27.27 -51.10 -19.57
C PRO A 23 26.46 -49.97 -20.20
N ALA A 24 25.82 -50.24 -21.34
CA ALA A 24 25.12 -49.25 -22.16
C ALA A 24 24.06 -48.42 -21.41
N ASN A 25 23.60 -48.92 -20.25
CA ASN A 25 22.52 -48.35 -19.43
C ASN A 25 23.03 -47.51 -18.26
N LEU A 26 24.35 -47.32 -18.15
CA LEU A 26 24.95 -46.75 -16.95
C LEU A 26 24.72 -45.25 -16.81
N LEU A 27 24.67 -44.54 -17.95
CA LEU A 27 24.36 -43.12 -17.99
C LEU A 27 22.91 -42.92 -18.38
N SER A 28 22.17 -42.17 -17.57
CA SER A 28 20.82 -41.74 -17.95
C SER A 28 20.89 -40.73 -19.10
N PRO A 29 19.82 -40.58 -19.93
CA PRO A 29 19.78 -39.59 -21.00
C PRO A 29 20.10 -38.17 -20.52
N VAL A 30 19.73 -37.84 -19.28
CA VAL A 30 20.05 -36.56 -18.63
C VAL A 30 21.57 -36.42 -18.44
N GLN A 31 22.24 -37.45 -17.92
CA GLN A 31 23.68 -37.42 -17.69
C GLN A 31 24.47 -37.34 -19.00
N THR A 32 24.05 -38.08 -20.03
CA THR A 32 24.62 -37.98 -21.38
C THR A 32 24.50 -36.55 -21.93
N ARG A 33 23.33 -35.92 -21.74
CA ARG A 33 23.09 -34.53 -22.17
C ARG A 33 23.94 -33.53 -21.39
N VAL A 34 24.10 -33.71 -20.08
CA VAL A 34 24.95 -32.86 -19.25
C VAL A 34 26.41 -32.92 -19.71
N ILE A 35 26.95 -34.12 -19.93
CA ILE A 35 28.33 -34.30 -20.42
C ILE A 35 28.47 -33.71 -21.82
N SER A 36 27.51 -33.92 -22.72
CA SER A 36 27.54 -33.33 -24.06
C SER A 36 27.55 -31.80 -24.02
N ASN A 37 26.73 -31.20 -23.16
CA ASN A 37 26.68 -29.74 -23.01
C ASN A 37 27.93 -29.18 -22.35
N LEU A 38 28.54 -29.92 -21.40
CA LEU A 38 29.74 -29.51 -20.68
C LEU A 38 30.95 -29.31 -21.60
N TYR A 39 31.06 -30.16 -22.63
CA TYR A 39 32.15 -30.13 -23.61
C TYR A 39 31.76 -29.52 -24.98
N GLY A 40 30.50 -29.09 -25.12
CA GLY A 40 29.99 -28.42 -26.32
C GLY A 40 30.17 -29.27 -27.59
N GLY A 41 30.82 -28.70 -28.62
CA GLY A 41 31.06 -29.39 -29.89
C GLY A 41 31.89 -30.67 -29.81
N ARG A 42 32.64 -30.88 -28.72
CA ARG A 42 33.41 -32.11 -28.45
C ARG A 42 32.70 -33.08 -27.50
N GLY A 43 31.43 -32.82 -27.17
CA GLY A 43 30.66 -33.66 -26.25
C GLY A 43 30.48 -35.10 -26.74
N THR A 44 30.22 -35.29 -28.03
CA THR A 44 30.08 -36.62 -28.66
C THR A 44 31.38 -37.39 -28.67
N GLU A 45 32.51 -36.71 -28.91
CA GLU A 45 33.85 -37.28 -28.83
C GLU A 45 34.18 -37.71 -27.39
N MET A 46 33.86 -36.88 -26.40
CA MET A 46 34.08 -37.22 -24.99
C MET A 46 33.23 -38.40 -24.53
N LEU A 47 32.00 -38.53 -25.02
CA LEU A 47 31.15 -39.70 -24.77
C LEU A 47 31.68 -40.97 -25.43
N ARG A 48 32.37 -40.85 -26.58
CA ARG A 48 33.05 -41.98 -27.20
C ARG A 48 34.31 -42.38 -26.42
N LEU A 49 35.12 -41.40 -26.03
CA LEU A 49 36.29 -41.62 -25.16
C LEU A 49 35.93 -42.26 -23.83
N LEU A 50 34.75 -41.96 -23.30
CA LEU A 50 34.24 -42.60 -22.08
C LEU A 50 34.00 -44.11 -22.25
N LYS A 51 33.64 -44.56 -23.46
CA LYS A 51 33.47 -45.98 -23.81
C LYS A 51 34.81 -46.64 -24.17
N ASP A 52 35.66 -45.93 -24.90
CA ASP A 52 36.94 -46.46 -25.39
C ASP A 52 38.01 -46.51 -24.27
N SER A 53 38.01 -45.54 -23.35
CA SER A 53 38.98 -45.43 -22.25
C SER A 53 38.31 -44.87 -21.00
N THR A 54 37.52 -45.70 -20.33
CA THR A 54 36.70 -45.29 -19.17
C THR A 54 37.53 -44.76 -18.01
N ALA A 55 38.66 -45.38 -17.69
CA ALA A 55 39.48 -44.98 -16.55
C ALA A 55 39.98 -43.55 -16.63
N THR A 56 40.55 -43.19 -17.77
CA THR A 56 41.10 -41.85 -17.99
C THR A 56 39.98 -40.83 -18.18
N ALA A 57 38.92 -41.18 -18.92
CA ALA A 57 37.84 -40.27 -19.23
C ALA A 57 36.98 -39.91 -18.01
N VAL A 58 36.68 -40.88 -17.13
CA VAL A 58 35.88 -40.65 -15.92
C VAL A 58 36.53 -39.61 -15.02
N ASP A 59 37.84 -39.69 -14.82
CA ASP A 59 38.58 -38.75 -13.96
C ASP A 59 38.57 -37.31 -14.49
N VAL A 60 38.71 -37.16 -15.81
CA VAL A 60 38.64 -35.85 -16.46
C VAL A 60 37.23 -35.27 -16.38
N ILE A 61 36.20 -36.09 -16.61
CA ILE A 61 34.80 -35.65 -16.54
C ILE A 61 34.43 -35.27 -15.12
N ILE A 62 34.78 -36.07 -14.11
CA ILE A 62 34.45 -35.78 -12.71
C ILE A 62 35.07 -34.45 -12.27
N LYS A 63 36.37 -34.25 -12.51
CA LYS A 63 37.05 -32.98 -12.17
C LYS A 63 36.35 -31.78 -12.82
N ARG A 64 35.96 -31.91 -14.09
CA ARG A 64 35.30 -30.83 -14.83
C ARG A 64 33.87 -30.57 -14.35
N VAL A 65 33.13 -31.63 -14.01
CA VAL A 65 31.77 -31.53 -13.46
C VAL A 65 31.81 -30.88 -12.09
N GLN A 66 32.73 -31.28 -11.20
CA GLN A 66 32.92 -30.68 -9.88
C GLN A 66 33.27 -29.20 -9.99
N GLN A 67 34.22 -28.84 -10.86
CA GLN A 67 34.54 -27.44 -11.15
C GLN A 67 33.29 -26.64 -11.56
N LYS A 68 32.49 -27.17 -12.48
CA LYS A 68 31.27 -26.48 -12.92
C LYS A 68 30.19 -26.41 -11.86
N GLN A 69 30.09 -27.43 -11.01
CA GLN A 69 29.17 -27.44 -9.89
C GLN A 69 29.53 -26.32 -8.89
N ASP A 70 30.81 -26.12 -8.58
CA ASP A 70 31.25 -25.06 -7.67
C ASP A 70 31.00 -23.66 -8.24
N GLU A 71 31.27 -23.46 -9.53
CA GLU A 71 30.94 -22.22 -10.25
C GLU A 71 29.42 -21.94 -10.21
N TRP A 72 28.60 -22.97 -10.44
CA TRP A 72 27.15 -22.85 -10.40
C TRP A 72 26.61 -22.62 -8.99
N CYS A 73 27.19 -23.25 -7.97
CA CYS A 73 26.81 -23.02 -6.57
C CYS A 73 27.08 -21.57 -6.17
N THR A 74 28.26 -21.05 -6.51
CA THR A 74 28.62 -19.64 -6.26
C THR A 74 27.67 -18.69 -6.96
N LEU A 75 27.46 -18.88 -8.28
CA LEU A 75 26.56 -18.03 -9.06
C LEU A 75 25.11 -18.10 -8.55
N LYS A 76 24.64 -19.30 -8.18
CA LYS A 76 23.30 -19.48 -7.63
C LYS A 76 23.13 -18.76 -6.30
N ALA A 77 24.16 -18.73 -5.45
CA ALA A 77 24.13 -17.98 -4.20
C ALA A 77 24.05 -16.47 -4.43
N GLU A 78 24.87 -15.94 -5.34
CA GLU A 78 24.86 -14.52 -5.73
C GLU A 78 23.50 -14.11 -6.32
N VAL A 79 23.01 -14.89 -7.28
CA VAL A 79 21.70 -14.63 -7.92
C VAL A 79 20.58 -14.72 -6.89
N ARG A 80 20.62 -15.70 -5.98
CA ARG A 80 19.61 -15.84 -4.93
C ARG A 80 19.54 -14.61 -4.03
N GLN A 81 20.68 -14.04 -3.65
CA GLN A 81 20.70 -12.81 -2.85
C GLN A 81 20.01 -11.65 -3.56
N GLN A 82 20.35 -11.43 -4.84
CA GLN A 82 19.72 -10.38 -5.65
C GLN A 82 18.22 -10.64 -5.86
N TRP A 83 17.85 -11.91 -6.05
CA TRP A 83 16.46 -12.31 -6.24
C TRP A 83 15.64 -12.08 -4.98
N GLN A 84 16.17 -12.44 -3.81
CA GLN A 84 15.51 -12.22 -2.53
C GLN A 84 15.32 -10.74 -2.26
N LYS A 85 16.35 -9.92 -2.45
CA LYS A 85 16.25 -8.45 -2.31
C LYS A 85 15.15 -7.87 -3.21
N THR A 86 15.16 -8.26 -4.50
CA THR A 86 14.17 -7.77 -5.47
C THR A 86 12.76 -8.25 -5.11
N PHE A 87 12.63 -9.47 -4.58
CA PHE A 87 11.36 -10.02 -4.15
C PHE A 87 10.82 -9.26 -2.93
N ASP A 88 11.64 -9.04 -1.90
CA ASP A 88 11.25 -8.35 -0.68
C ASP A 88 10.83 -6.89 -0.97
N GLU A 89 11.55 -6.19 -1.84
CA GLU A 89 11.20 -4.82 -2.27
C GLU A 89 9.88 -4.74 -3.03
N ASN A 90 9.52 -5.80 -3.76
CA ASN A 90 8.30 -5.83 -4.58
C ASN A 90 7.15 -6.55 -3.91
N TYR A 91 7.37 -7.25 -2.80
CA TYR A 91 6.35 -8.05 -2.11
C TYR A 91 5.11 -7.23 -1.79
N THR A 92 5.27 -6.07 -1.15
CA THR A 92 4.12 -5.23 -0.79
C THR A 92 3.38 -4.68 -2.02
N ARG A 93 4.09 -4.43 -3.13
CA ARG A 93 3.48 -3.94 -4.37
C ARG A 93 2.76 -5.05 -5.12
N SER A 94 3.23 -6.29 -5.05
CA SER A 94 2.61 -7.44 -5.71
C SER A 94 1.30 -7.87 -5.04
N LEU A 95 1.08 -7.49 -3.77
CA LEU A 95 -0.19 -7.71 -3.07
C LEU A 95 -1.35 -6.91 -3.66
N ASP A 96 -1.09 -5.87 -4.45
CA ASP A 96 -2.13 -5.06 -5.08
C ASP A 96 -2.00 -5.04 -6.61
N HIS A 97 -2.72 -5.96 -7.25
CA HIS A 97 -2.82 -6.04 -8.72
C HIS A 97 -3.64 -4.91 -9.35
N HIS A 98 -4.50 -4.25 -8.57
CA HIS A 98 -5.32 -3.15 -9.05
C HIS A 98 -4.61 -1.80 -8.94
N SER A 99 -3.58 -1.69 -8.10
CA SER A 99 -2.82 -0.45 -7.88
C SER A 99 -2.36 0.21 -9.18
N LEU A 100 -1.93 -0.57 -10.17
CA LEU A 100 -1.49 -0.05 -11.45
C LEU A 100 -2.64 0.49 -12.30
N ILE A 101 -3.78 -0.20 -12.30
CA ILE A 101 -4.98 0.21 -13.03
C ILE A 101 -5.53 1.49 -12.42
N PHE A 102 -5.68 1.50 -11.09
CA PHE A 102 -6.13 2.65 -10.31
C PHE A 102 -5.23 3.87 -10.55
N LYS A 103 -3.91 3.73 -10.40
CA LYS A 103 -2.96 4.85 -10.62
C LYS A 103 -3.00 5.41 -12.03
N GLN A 104 -3.19 4.56 -13.04
CA GLN A 104 -3.28 5.03 -14.43
C GLN A 104 -4.61 5.73 -14.71
N ALA A 105 -5.72 5.23 -14.13
CA ALA A 105 -7.03 5.86 -14.21
C ALA A 105 -7.01 7.23 -13.53
N ASP A 106 -6.53 7.30 -12.28
CA ASP A 106 -6.42 8.54 -11.50
C ASP A 106 -5.58 9.58 -12.22
N LYS A 107 -4.43 9.19 -12.77
CA LYS A 107 -3.58 10.12 -13.52
C LYS A 107 -4.32 10.74 -14.72
N LYS A 108 -5.20 9.99 -15.37
CA LYS A 108 -6.00 10.50 -16.50
C LYS A 108 -7.17 11.36 -16.00
N GLN A 109 -7.86 10.95 -14.94
CA GLN A 109 -9.01 11.67 -14.38
C GLN A 109 -8.61 12.99 -13.71
N LEU A 110 -7.48 13.01 -13.00
CA LEU A 110 -6.93 14.20 -12.35
C LEU A 110 -6.11 15.10 -13.30
N ALA A 111 -6.01 14.74 -14.59
CA ALA A 111 -5.38 15.61 -15.57
C ALA A 111 -6.23 16.88 -15.76
N SER A 112 -5.58 18.04 -15.90
CA SER A 112 -6.27 19.34 -16.05
C SER A 112 -7.35 19.33 -17.14
N ARG A 113 -7.06 18.70 -18.29
CA ARG A 113 -8.03 18.55 -19.38
C ARG A 113 -9.27 17.76 -18.97
N ALA A 114 -9.11 16.68 -18.20
CA ALA A 114 -10.24 15.87 -17.75
C ALA A 114 -11.08 16.62 -16.73
N LEU A 115 -10.45 17.32 -15.78
CA LEU A 115 -11.14 18.16 -14.80
C LEU A 115 -11.90 19.32 -15.47
N VAL A 116 -11.29 19.99 -16.44
CA VAL A 116 -11.96 21.06 -17.21
C VAL A 116 -13.13 20.50 -18.02
N GLN A 117 -12.97 19.32 -18.62
CA GLN A 117 -14.06 18.66 -19.33
C GLN A 117 -15.21 18.30 -18.39
N GLU A 118 -14.93 17.80 -17.19
CA GLU A 118 -15.96 17.50 -16.19
C GLU A 118 -16.73 18.75 -15.77
N ILE A 119 -16.02 19.86 -15.53
CA ILE A 119 -16.63 21.16 -15.23
C ILE A 119 -17.54 21.61 -16.39
N GLN A 120 -17.07 21.46 -17.64
CA GLN A 120 -17.85 21.81 -18.84
C GLN A 120 -19.09 20.92 -18.99
N ASP A 121 -18.95 19.60 -18.83
CA ASP A 121 -20.07 18.65 -18.92
C ASP A 121 -21.14 18.95 -17.86
N VAL A 122 -20.73 19.33 -16.65
CA VAL A 122 -21.65 19.73 -15.57
C VAL A 122 -22.31 21.08 -15.88
N ALA A 123 -21.55 22.03 -16.43
CA ALA A 123 -22.09 23.32 -16.86
C ALA A 123 -23.13 23.17 -17.98
N GLU A 124 -22.86 22.33 -18.98
CA GLU A 124 -23.76 22.06 -20.12
C GLU A 124 -25.04 21.33 -19.69
N LYS A 125 -24.93 20.29 -18.84
CA LYS A 125 -26.09 19.59 -18.30
C LYS A 125 -26.97 20.51 -17.45
N GLY A 126 -26.36 21.36 -16.64
CA GLY A 126 -27.07 22.35 -15.83
C GLY A 126 -27.66 23.49 -16.67
N MET A 127 -27.04 23.86 -17.79
CA MET A 127 -27.61 24.83 -18.74
C MET A 127 -28.77 24.23 -19.53
N GLY A 128 -28.74 22.94 -19.90
CA GLY A 128 -29.83 22.30 -20.64
C GLY A 128 -31.15 22.29 -19.88
N SER A 129 -31.12 21.88 -18.60
CA SER A 129 -32.31 21.87 -17.74
C SER A 129 -32.79 23.28 -17.40
N ASP A 130 -31.87 24.21 -17.13
CA ASP A 130 -32.18 25.58 -16.74
C ASP A 130 -32.66 26.44 -17.93
N VAL A 131 -32.17 26.17 -19.15
CA VAL A 131 -32.66 26.79 -20.40
C VAL A 131 -34.04 26.25 -20.78
N GLU A 132 -34.31 24.96 -20.62
CA GLU A 132 -35.66 24.40 -20.83
C GLU A 132 -36.66 24.97 -19.82
N LEU A 133 -36.27 25.06 -18.54
CA LEU A 133 -37.09 25.68 -17.50
C LEU A 133 -37.31 27.19 -17.76
N ARG A 134 -36.26 27.96 -18.06
CA ARG A 134 -36.35 29.40 -18.40
C ARG A 134 -37.20 29.64 -19.65
N ARG A 135 -37.08 28.80 -20.68
CA ARG A 135 -37.88 28.90 -21.91
C ARG A 135 -39.36 28.57 -21.66
N SER A 136 -39.66 27.69 -20.71
CA SER A 136 -41.04 27.36 -20.31
C SER A 136 -41.69 28.41 -19.40
N PHE A 137 -40.92 29.15 -18.59
CA PHE A 137 -41.43 30.11 -17.61
C PHE A 137 -41.27 31.60 -17.99
N GLY A 138 -40.72 31.92 -19.16
CA GLY A 138 -40.72 33.30 -19.71
C GLY A 138 -39.99 34.35 -18.86
N SER A 139 -39.03 33.95 -18.02
CA SER A 139 -38.34 34.86 -17.10
C SER A 139 -37.05 35.43 -17.70
N LEU A 140 -37.05 36.74 -17.96
CA LEU A 140 -35.89 37.58 -18.27
C LEU A 140 -35.33 38.18 -16.96
N ALA A 141 -34.63 37.38 -16.15
CA ALA A 141 -33.90 37.88 -14.98
C ALA A 141 -32.38 37.92 -15.26
N PRO A 142 -31.68 38.95 -14.76
CA PRO A 142 -30.36 39.39 -15.24
C PRO A 142 -29.22 38.43 -14.87
N ASP A 143 -28.12 38.55 -15.62
CA ASP A 143 -26.93 37.68 -15.69
C ASP A 143 -26.08 37.51 -14.41
N ASP A 144 -26.63 37.78 -13.21
CA ASP A 144 -25.87 37.85 -11.95
C ASP A 144 -26.20 36.71 -10.97
N GLU A 145 -26.47 35.48 -11.45
CA GLU A 145 -26.36 34.31 -10.57
C GLU A 145 -24.91 33.80 -10.66
N PRO A 146 -24.02 34.15 -9.71
CA PRO A 146 -22.63 33.75 -9.77
C PRO A 146 -22.60 32.23 -9.75
N CYS A 147 -22.12 31.63 -10.85
CA CYS A 147 -21.96 30.19 -11.08
C CYS A 147 -22.25 29.39 -9.80
N ALA A 148 -23.54 29.09 -9.55
CA ALA A 148 -23.92 28.37 -8.35
C ALA A 148 -23.01 27.15 -8.29
N ASN A 149 -22.34 26.92 -7.16
CA ASN A 149 -21.26 25.95 -7.03
C ASN A 149 -21.76 24.52 -7.34
N ARG A 150 -21.89 24.20 -8.64
CA ARG A 150 -22.58 23.01 -9.19
C ARG A 150 -21.81 21.71 -8.95
N LEU A 151 -20.59 21.82 -8.42
CA LEU A 151 -19.72 20.72 -8.01
C LEU A 151 -19.61 20.59 -6.48
N MET A 152 -20.45 21.29 -5.70
CA MET A 152 -20.50 21.03 -4.26
C MET A 152 -21.12 19.67 -3.99
N TYR A 153 -20.35 18.84 -3.30
CA TYR A 153 -20.85 17.60 -2.75
C TYR A 153 -21.74 17.93 -1.54
N SER A 154 -23.01 17.53 -1.59
CA SER A 154 -23.90 17.65 -0.43
C SER A 154 -23.54 16.57 0.59
N PHE A 155 -23.22 16.99 1.80
CA PHE A 155 -23.00 16.09 2.92
C PHE A 155 -24.34 15.84 3.62
N PRO A 156 -24.92 14.63 3.53
CA PRO A 156 -26.27 14.38 4.06
C PRO A 156 -26.31 14.41 5.59
N ASP A 157 -25.16 14.19 6.22
CA ASP A 157 -25.03 14.08 7.67
C ASP A 157 -23.97 15.06 8.18
N GLU A 158 -24.44 16.15 8.79
CA GLU A 158 -23.56 17.17 9.38
C GLU A 158 -23.08 16.78 10.80
N SER A 159 -23.67 15.75 11.40
CA SER A 159 -23.33 15.32 12.77
C SER A 159 -21.97 14.63 12.87
N VAL A 160 -21.41 14.20 11.73
CA VAL A 160 -20.10 13.54 11.65
C VAL A 160 -18.95 14.55 11.79
N TRP A 161 -19.17 15.84 11.51
CA TRP A 161 -18.10 16.84 11.50
C TRP A 161 -17.48 17.13 12.86
N PRO A 162 -18.24 17.25 13.97
CA PRO A 162 -17.68 17.29 15.32
C PRO A 162 -16.72 16.13 15.60
N ASP A 163 -17.13 14.90 15.31
CA ASP A 163 -16.33 13.69 15.54
C ASP A 163 -15.05 13.68 14.71
N VAL A 164 -15.12 14.14 13.45
CA VAL A 164 -13.96 14.28 12.57
C VAL A 164 -12.96 15.32 13.11
N ILE A 165 -13.46 16.44 13.65
CA ILE A 165 -12.60 17.45 14.26
C ILE A 165 -11.98 16.94 15.55
N GLU A 166 -12.73 16.20 16.37
CA GLU A 166 -12.21 15.58 17.59
C GLU A 166 -11.12 14.55 17.28
N LEU A 167 -11.36 13.69 16.30
CA LEU A 167 -10.37 12.73 15.81
C LEU A 167 -9.13 13.44 15.25
N LEU A 168 -9.30 14.54 14.51
CA LEU A 168 -8.19 15.35 14.00
C LEU A 168 -7.39 15.98 15.14
N ALA A 169 -8.06 16.44 16.20
CA ALA A 169 -7.38 17.00 17.38
C ALA A 169 -6.62 15.93 18.16
N HIS A 170 -7.22 14.74 18.35
CA HIS A 170 -6.60 13.61 19.04
C HIS A 170 -5.38 13.08 18.28
N THR A 171 -5.52 12.88 16.96
CA THR A 171 -4.41 12.42 16.11
C THR A 171 -3.26 13.44 16.06
N ASN A 172 -3.58 14.74 15.97
CA ASN A 172 -2.57 15.79 16.06
C ASN A 172 -1.82 15.76 17.41
N ALA A 173 -2.52 15.54 18.53
CA ALA A 173 -1.90 15.46 19.85
C ALA A 173 -1.02 14.20 20.03
N ALA A 174 -1.39 13.08 19.39
CA ALA A 174 -0.68 11.81 19.49
C ALA A 174 0.55 11.71 18.58
N VAL A 175 0.54 12.37 17.42
CA VAL A 175 1.54 12.17 16.35
C VAL A 175 2.41 13.40 16.10
N LEU A 176 1.89 14.61 16.30
CA LEU A 176 2.56 15.85 15.91
C LEU A 176 2.99 16.70 17.11
N SER A 177 3.97 17.57 16.91
CA SER A 177 4.30 18.59 17.90
C SER A 177 3.17 19.62 18.01
N VAL A 178 3.02 20.26 19.19
CA VAL A 178 1.98 21.27 19.44
C VAL A 178 1.94 22.35 18.35
N ARG A 179 3.11 22.80 17.88
CA ARG A 179 3.23 23.85 16.85
C ARG A 179 2.81 23.38 15.45
N GLU A 180 2.96 22.10 15.15
CA GLU A 180 2.56 21.49 13.87
C GLU A 180 1.08 21.15 13.85
N GLY A 181 0.53 20.58 14.93
CA GLY A 181 -0.91 20.37 15.07
C GLY A 181 -1.71 21.67 14.94
N ASP A 182 -1.18 22.76 15.49
CA ASP A 182 -1.74 24.10 15.34
C ASP A 182 -1.82 24.59 13.88
N LYS A 183 -0.83 24.24 13.04
CA LYS A 183 -0.85 24.54 11.61
C LYS A 183 -1.93 23.72 10.89
N VAL A 184 -2.07 22.45 11.24
CA VAL A 184 -3.09 21.55 10.68
C VAL A 184 -4.49 22.07 11.02
N LEU A 185 -4.75 22.43 12.27
CA LEU A 185 -6.04 22.99 12.70
C LEU A 185 -6.34 24.37 12.07
N ARG A 186 -5.30 25.17 11.78
CA ARG A 186 -5.46 26.42 11.01
C ARG A 186 -5.80 26.16 9.55
N LEU A 187 -5.15 25.18 8.92
CA LEU A 187 -5.43 24.79 7.55
C LEU A 187 -6.87 24.27 7.42
N TRP A 188 -7.30 23.42 8.36
CA TRP A 188 -8.67 22.92 8.42
C TRP A 188 -9.69 24.06 8.45
N ARG A 189 -9.57 24.98 9.42
CA ARG A 189 -10.52 26.09 9.61
C ARG A 189 -10.52 27.12 8.50
N ARG A 190 -9.37 27.40 7.88
CA ARG A 190 -9.24 28.48 6.88
C ARG A 190 -9.42 28.01 5.44
N VAL A 191 -9.12 26.75 5.15
CA VAL A 191 -9.11 26.24 3.77
C VAL A 191 -10.17 25.16 3.63
N VAL A 192 -10.07 24.08 4.38
CA VAL A 192 -10.91 22.89 4.17
C VAL A 192 -12.38 23.15 4.48
N GLN A 193 -12.66 23.75 5.63
CA GLN A 193 -14.01 24.02 6.08
C GLN A 193 -14.77 24.99 5.16
N PRO A 194 -14.21 26.14 4.75
CA PRO A 194 -14.84 27.01 3.76
C PRO A 194 -14.93 26.38 2.36
N PHE A 195 -13.91 25.63 1.93
CA PHE A 195 -13.91 24.99 0.61
C PHE A 195 -15.02 23.94 0.45
N LEU A 196 -15.33 23.21 1.53
CA LEU A 196 -16.41 22.22 1.56
C LEU A 196 -17.77 22.85 1.88
N GLY A 197 -17.84 24.15 2.12
CA GLY A 197 -19.09 24.85 2.48
C GLY A 197 -19.69 24.41 3.82
N LEU A 198 -18.85 23.94 4.74
CA LEU A 198 -19.31 23.45 6.04
C LEU A 198 -19.66 24.61 6.98
N PRO A 199 -20.65 24.45 7.87
CA PRO A 199 -20.92 25.41 8.92
C PRO A 199 -19.62 25.70 9.69
N GLN A 200 -19.37 26.97 10.02
CA GLN A 200 -18.33 27.34 10.98
C GLN A 200 -18.68 26.65 12.30
N LEU A 201 -18.11 25.48 12.58
CA LEU A 201 -18.13 24.83 13.87
C LEU A 201 -17.47 25.81 14.85
N VAL A 202 -18.32 26.63 15.45
CA VAL A 202 -17.98 27.45 16.60
C VAL A 202 -17.46 26.44 17.61
N ALA A 203 -16.18 26.58 17.99
CA ALA A 203 -15.62 25.76 19.06
C ALA A 203 -16.62 25.80 20.22
N PRO A 204 -16.97 24.66 20.86
CA PRO A 204 -17.78 24.71 22.05
C PRO A 204 -17.12 25.72 22.97
N GLU A 205 -17.85 26.80 23.26
CA GLU A 205 -17.41 27.81 24.19
C GLU A 205 -16.87 27.05 25.39
N ALA A 206 -15.62 27.38 25.74
CA ALA A 206 -15.00 26.90 26.95
C ALA A 206 -16.09 26.82 28.01
N VAL A 207 -16.27 25.63 28.59
CA VAL A 207 -17.06 25.45 29.80
C VAL A 207 -16.47 26.45 30.79
N ALA A 208 -17.05 27.64 30.80
CA ALA A 208 -16.86 28.63 31.81
C ALA A 208 -17.39 27.90 33.03
N HIS A 209 -16.46 27.41 33.85
CA HIS A 209 -16.75 27.08 35.22
C HIS A 209 -17.61 28.23 35.73
N GLU A 210 -18.88 27.91 35.94
CA GLU A 210 -19.87 28.73 36.59
C GLU A 210 -19.32 29.00 37.98
N ALA A 211 -18.51 30.05 38.07
CA ALA A 211 -18.11 30.67 39.31
C ALA A 211 -19.41 31.21 39.89
N ALA A 212 -20.00 30.42 40.79
CA ALA A 212 -21.15 30.78 41.59
C ALA A 212 -20.97 32.21 42.12
N PRO A 213 -21.86 33.15 41.77
CA PRO A 213 -21.93 34.43 42.45
C PRO A 213 -22.44 34.22 43.89
N PRO A 214 -22.01 35.06 44.84
CA PRO A 214 -22.36 34.88 46.25
C PRO A 214 -23.88 35.04 46.44
N ALA A 215 -24.47 34.10 47.18
CA ALA A 215 -25.85 34.19 47.63
C ALA A 215 -26.07 35.51 48.38
N GLN A 216 -26.87 36.41 47.80
CA GLN A 216 -27.45 37.52 48.54
C GLN A 216 -28.59 36.99 49.42
N PRO A 217 -28.76 37.55 50.63
CA PRO A 217 -29.70 37.05 51.62
C PRO A 217 -31.14 37.29 51.16
N THR A 218 -31.95 36.25 51.21
CA THR A 218 -33.40 36.33 51.05
C THR A 218 -34.00 37.10 52.22
N GLU A 219 -34.65 38.22 51.92
CA GLU A 219 -35.54 38.91 52.85
C GLU A 219 -36.64 37.94 53.30
N GLY A 220 -36.60 37.61 54.58
CA GLY A 220 -37.61 36.81 55.26
C GLY A 220 -38.92 37.59 55.35
N SER A 221 -39.97 36.96 54.83
CA SER A 221 -41.37 37.25 55.13
C SER A 221 -41.59 37.37 56.65
N ALA A 222 -41.94 38.56 57.13
CA ALA A 222 -42.45 38.76 58.48
C ALA A 222 -43.88 38.19 58.61
N PRO A 223 -44.22 37.62 59.78
CA PRO A 223 -45.32 38.21 60.54
C PRO A 223 -45.00 38.39 62.04
N GLN A 224 -45.87 39.17 62.66
CA GLN A 224 -45.80 39.92 63.93
C GLN A 224 -45.60 39.09 65.22
N PRO A 225 -45.16 39.73 66.33
CA PRO A 225 -45.10 39.11 67.64
C PRO A 225 -46.49 38.98 68.28
N GLU A 226 -46.74 37.83 68.89
CA GLU A 226 -47.92 37.53 69.70
C GLU A 226 -48.01 38.41 70.96
N VAL A 227 -49.26 38.69 71.29
CA VAL A 227 -49.74 39.53 72.38
C VAL A 227 -49.49 38.87 73.74
N SER A 228 -48.96 39.66 74.68
CA SER A 228 -48.94 39.35 76.10
C SER A 228 -50.35 39.12 76.64
N GLY A 229 -50.62 37.93 77.16
CA GLY A 229 -51.78 37.59 77.97
C GLY A 229 -51.32 37.07 79.33
N GLU A 230 -51.33 37.97 80.30
CA GLU A 230 -51.09 37.74 81.72
C GLU A 230 -52.36 37.17 82.36
N THR A 231 -52.18 36.09 83.14
CA THR A 231 -52.93 35.64 84.34
C THR A 231 -54.45 35.48 84.36
N ASP A 232 -54.80 34.41 85.08
CA ASP A 232 -55.90 34.23 86.04
C ASP A 232 -57.19 33.51 85.61
N ASN A 233 -57.41 32.43 86.39
CA ASN A 233 -58.60 31.62 86.65
C ASN A 233 -59.03 30.54 85.64
#